data_AF-X1HAZ2-F1
#
_entry.id   AF-X1HAZ2-F1
#
_cell.length_a   1.000
_cell.length_b   1.000
_cell.length_c   1.000
_cell.angle_alpha   90.00
_cell.angle_beta   90.00
_cell.angle_gamma   90.00
#
_symmetry.space_group_name_H-M   'P 1'
#
loop_
_entity.id
_entity.type
_entity.pdbx_description
1 polymer ?
#
loop_
_entity_poly.entity_id
_entity_poly.type
_entity_poly.pdbx_seq_one_letter_code
_entity_poly.pdbx_strand_id
1 'polypeptide(L)'
;MLKSAVIEGLCGVGIDVIDLELVTTAGVGIMVRELGCNGGVVVTASHNPAQYNGIKLLLANGIAPLPDVAEQIKRCFLDKHFTLVESPDCGQAASNEQTDTTHIAKVLTIVDKETITAKKFKVALDSVNGAGGPVTKKLLAELGCEVVAINDEPTGVFAHNPEPTAENITGLCEVVKTKTASIGFAQDPDADRLAIVDETGAYIGEEYTLALAAKYIFSKRTGPLLASGKRQGAATNLSTSRMLD
;
A
#
# COMPACT_ATOMS: atom_id res chain seq x y z
N MET A 1 20.23 -3.75 4.64
CA MET A 1 21.16 -4.17 3.56
C MET A 1 20.67 -3.70 2.19
N LEU A 2 19.57 -4.23 1.64
CA LEU A 2 19.10 -3.87 0.29
C LEU A 2 18.79 -2.38 0.13
N LYS A 3 18.12 -1.76 1.12
CA LYS A 3 17.91 -0.29 1.18
C LYS A 3 19.21 0.47 0.95
N SER A 4 20.24 0.16 1.75
CA SER A 4 21.55 0.81 1.64
C SER A 4 22.18 0.60 0.26
N ALA A 5 22.14 -0.61 -0.29
CA ALA A 5 22.69 -0.87 -1.63
C ALA A 5 21.98 -0.07 -2.74
N VAL A 6 20.66 0.11 -2.63
CA VAL A 6 19.88 0.96 -3.55
C VAL A 6 20.30 2.43 -3.41
N ILE A 7 20.37 2.95 -2.19
CA ILE A 7 20.76 4.34 -1.92
C ILE A 7 22.16 4.61 -2.47
N GLU A 8 23.15 3.80 -2.10
CA GLU A 8 24.53 3.97 -2.55
C GLU A 8 24.67 3.83 -4.07
N GLY A 9 23.94 2.90 -4.69
CA GLY A 9 23.95 2.72 -6.14
C GLY A 9 23.40 3.92 -6.91
N LEU A 10 22.33 4.56 -6.39
CA LEU A 10 21.74 5.76 -6.98
C LEU A 10 22.63 6.99 -6.76
N CYS A 11 23.12 7.19 -5.53
CA CYS A 11 24.03 8.31 -5.24
C CYS A 11 25.32 8.21 -6.06
N GLY A 12 25.86 7.00 -6.27
CA GLY A 12 27.07 6.76 -7.06
C GLY A 12 26.93 7.07 -8.56
N VAL A 13 25.71 7.27 -9.07
CA VAL A 13 25.45 7.76 -10.44
C VAL A 13 24.94 9.21 -10.46
N GLY A 14 25.08 9.93 -9.34
CA GLY A 14 24.72 11.35 -9.22
C GLY A 14 23.24 11.63 -8.93
N ILE A 15 22.48 10.64 -8.46
CA ILE A 15 21.05 10.81 -8.14
C ILE A 15 20.88 11.09 -6.64
N ASP A 16 20.20 12.18 -6.31
CA ASP A 16 19.75 12.47 -4.94
C ASP A 16 18.63 11.50 -4.52
N VAL A 17 18.69 11.03 -3.28
CA VAL A 17 17.76 10.04 -2.74
C VAL A 17 17.06 10.58 -1.50
N ILE A 18 15.74 10.41 -1.45
CA ILE A 18 14.93 10.68 -0.26
C ILE A 18 14.55 9.33 0.37
N ASP A 19 15.16 9.02 1.52
CA ASP A 19 14.85 7.83 2.31
C ASP A 19 13.59 8.06 3.13
N LEU A 20 12.54 7.29 2.82
CA LEU A 20 11.25 7.34 3.51
C LEU A 20 11.17 6.39 4.71
N GLU A 21 12.26 5.69 5.02
CA GLU A 21 12.32 4.63 6.04
C GLU A 21 11.30 3.52 5.79
N LEU A 22 10.71 2.95 6.84
CA LEU A 22 9.69 1.92 6.73
C LEU A 22 8.33 2.54 6.45
N VAL A 23 7.85 2.39 5.21
CA VAL A 23 6.55 2.88 4.75
C VAL A 23 5.86 1.86 3.84
N THR A 24 4.57 2.06 3.61
CA THR A 24 3.78 1.20 2.70
C THR A 24 4.12 1.48 1.23
N THR A 25 3.87 0.50 0.34
CA THR A 25 4.09 0.66 -1.11
C THR A 25 3.28 1.84 -1.66
N ALA A 26 2.03 2.00 -1.23
CA ALA A 26 1.20 3.13 -1.61
C ALA A 26 1.74 4.48 -1.07
N GLY A 27 2.33 4.48 0.12
CA GLY A 27 3.00 5.65 0.70
C GLY A 27 4.14 6.15 -0.18
N VAL A 28 4.96 5.25 -0.71
CA VAL A 28 6.05 5.62 -1.65
C VAL A 28 5.48 6.25 -2.92
N GLY A 29 4.45 5.65 -3.54
CA GLY A 29 3.83 6.21 -4.74
C GLY A 29 3.22 7.60 -4.54
N ILE A 30 2.68 7.87 -3.34
CA ILE A 30 2.20 9.19 -2.95
C ILE A 30 3.37 10.18 -2.81
N MET A 31 4.42 9.80 -2.09
CA MET A 31 5.55 10.69 -1.80
C MET A 31 6.37 11.02 -3.04
N VAL A 32 6.51 10.10 -3.99
CA VAL A 32 7.14 10.39 -5.30
C VAL A 32 6.46 11.59 -5.96
N ARG A 33 5.13 11.62 -5.94
CA ARG A 33 4.36 12.72 -6.55
C ARG A 33 4.39 13.98 -5.70
N GLU A 34 4.31 13.84 -4.38
CA GLU A 34 4.28 14.98 -3.45
C GLU A 34 5.61 15.74 -3.44
N LEU A 35 6.73 15.01 -3.51
CA LEU A 35 8.07 15.57 -3.48
C LEU A 35 8.62 15.91 -4.88
N GLY A 36 7.88 15.59 -5.95
CA GLY A 36 8.31 15.84 -7.33
C GLY A 36 9.48 14.96 -7.78
N CYS A 37 9.63 13.76 -7.23
CA CYS A 37 10.70 12.83 -7.58
C CYS A 37 10.52 12.24 -8.98
N ASN A 38 11.62 11.91 -9.66
CA ASN A 38 11.58 11.28 -10.98
C ASN A 38 11.20 9.78 -10.95
N GLY A 39 11.23 9.16 -9.77
CA GLY A 39 10.85 7.78 -9.56
C GLY A 39 10.92 7.40 -8.08
N GLY A 40 10.50 6.17 -7.77
CA GLY A 40 10.55 5.61 -6.42
C GLY A 40 11.03 4.16 -6.45
N VAL A 41 11.62 3.72 -5.35
CA VAL A 41 12.05 2.34 -5.15
C VAL A 41 11.44 1.82 -3.86
N VAL A 42 10.78 0.67 -3.92
CA VAL A 42 10.23 0.00 -2.74
C VAL A 42 10.97 -1.33 -2.55
N VAL A 43 11.60 -1.50 -1.40
CA VAL A 43 12.28 -2.75 -1.04
C VAL A 43 11.27 -3.65 -0.32
N THR A 44 10.67 -4.57 -1.07
CA THR A 44 9.61 -5.45 -0.59
C THR A 44 9.44 -6.66 -1.51
N ALA A 45 9.00 -7.79 -0.95
CA ALA A 45 8.47 -8.92 -1.70
C ALA A 45 6.96 -9.12 -1.46
N SER A 46 6.23 -8.08 -1.04
CA SER A 46 4.78 -8.13 -0.76
C SER A 46 4.45 -9.32 0.14
N HIS A 47 3.60 -10.23 -0.32
CA HIS A 47 3.11 -11.40 0.39
C HIS A 47 3.99 -12.66 0.21
N ASN A 48 5.22 -12.54 -0.27
CA ASN A 48 6.13 -13.69 -0.29
C ASN A 48 6.61 -14.05 1.14
N PRO A 49 6.94 -15.33 1.40
CA PRO A 49 7.50 -15.75 2.70
C PRO A 49 8.74 -14.95 3.13
N ALA A 50 9.01 -14.90 4.44
CA ALA A 50 10.00 -13.99 5.06
C ALA A 50 11.44 -14.11 4.52
N GLN A 51 11.83 -15.25 3.92
CA GLN A 51 13.14 -15.41 3.29
C GLN A 51 13.29 -14.64 1.98
N TYR A 52 12.20 -14.17 1.39
CA TYR A 52 12.21 -13.41 0.14
C TYR A 52 12.26 -11.91 0.40
N ASN A 53 12.92 -11.20 -0.51
CA ASN A 53 12.86 -9.76 -0.63
C ASN A 53 12.92 -9.38 -2.11
N GLY A 54 12.57 -8.14 -2.44
CA GLY A 54 12.43 -7.69 -3.81
C GLY A 54 12.59 -6.17 -3.93
N ILE A 55 12.58 -5.71 -5.18
CA ILE A 55 12.67 -4.29 -5.51
C ILE A 55 11.55 -3.97 -6.49
N LYS A 56 10.59 -3.15 -6.08
CA LYS A 56 9.58 -2.56 -6.95
C LYS A 56 10.07 -1.17 -7.38
N LEU A 57 9.93 -0.86 -8.65
CA LEU A 57 10.25 0.46 -9.20
C LEU A 57 8.96 1.20 -9.53
N LEU A 58 8.92 2.49 -9.21
CA LEU A 58 7.83 3.40 -9.53
C LEU A 58 8.37 4.54 -10.40
N LEU A 59 7.56 4.96 -11.38
CA LEU A 59 7.85 6.12 -12.21
C LEU A 59 7.46 7.42 -11.48
N ALA A 60 7.79 8.60 -12.05
CA ALA A 60 7.47 9.93 -11.49
C ALA A 60 5.98 10.16 -11.17
N ASN A 61 5.07 9.41 -11.81
CA ASN A 61 3.64 9.44 -11.53
C ASN A 61 3.22 8.50 -10.37
N GLY A 62 4.18 7.87 -9.69
CA GLY A 62 3.97 7.01 -8.53
C GLY A 62 3.42 5.61 -8.85
N ILE A 63 3.41 5.17 -10.11
CA ILE A 63 2.94 3.83 -10.50
C ILE A 63 4.08 2.99 -11.08
N ALA A 64 3.89 1.67 -11.07
CA ALA A 64 4.85 0.74 -11.65
C ALA A 64 5.03 0.98 -13.17
N PRO A 65 6.24 0.76 -13.71
CA PRO A 65 6.50 0.92 -15.13
C PRO A 65 5.63 -0.03 -15.96
N LEU A 66 5.18 0.46 -17.12
CA LEU A 66 4.56 -0.38 -18.14
C LEU A 66 5.58 -1.38 -18.72
N PRO A 67 5.14 -2.48 -19.35
CA PRO A 67 6.03 -3.56 -19.77
C PRO A 67 7.22 -3.13 -20.65
N ASP A 68 7.01 -2.17 -21.54
CA ASP A 68 8.03 -1.61 -22.42
C ASP A 68 9.10 -0.81 -21.65
N VAL A 69 8.67 0.02 -20.70
CA VAL A 69 9.56 0.78 -19.81
C VAL A 69 10.30 -0.16 -18.86
N ALA A 70 9.62 -1.17 -18.31
CA ALA A 70 10.22 -2.18 -17.44
C ALA A 70 11.32 -2.98 -18.16
N GLU A 71 11.10 -3.34 -19.42
CA GLU A 71 12.11 -4.02 -20.24
C GLU A 71 13.31 -3.12 -20.55
N GLN A 72 13.11 -1.81 -20.76
CA GLN A 72 14.22 -0.85 -20.90
C GLN A 72 15.07 -0.77 -19.62
N ILE A 73 14.43 -0.68 -18.45
CA ILE A 73 15.13 -0.67 -17.16
C ILE A 73 15.92 -1.97 -16.96
N LYS A 74 15.32 -3.11 -17.29
CA LYS A 74 15.98 -4.41 -17.21
C LYS A 74 17.20 -4.50 -18.13
N ARG A 75 17.12 -3.99 -19.36
CA ARG A 75 18.26 -3.93 -20.28
C ARG A 75 19.37 -3.04 -19.73
N CYS A 76 19.03 -1.86 -19.23
CA CYS A 76 19.99 -0.96 -18.58
C CYS A 76 20.78 -1.68 -17.46
N PHE A 77 20.08 -2.46 -16.63
CA PHE A 77 20.72 -3.29 -15.61
C PHE A 77 21.62 -4.39 -16.19
N LEU A 78 21.13 -5.19 -17.14
CA LEU A 78 21.86 -6.33 -17.71
C LEU A 78 23.10 -5.90 -18.49
N ASP A 79 22.99 -4.80 -19.24
CA ASP A 79 24.07 -4.24 -20.04
C ASP A 79 25.04 -3.40 -19.20
N LYS A 80 24.75 -3.21 -17.91
CA LYS A 80 25.47 -2.30 -17.00
C LYS A 80 25.59 -0.90 -17.59
N HIS A 81 24.49 -0.42 -18.19
CA HIS A 81 24.44 0.89 -18.83
C HIS A 81 24.27 1.99 -17.79
N PHE A 82 25.32 2.26 -17.04
CA PHE A 82 25.40 3.36 -16.09
C PHE A 82 26.83 3.89 -16.04
N THR A 83 27.00 5.11 -15.56
CA THR A 83 28.32 5.73 -15.37
C THR A 83 28.40 6.21 -13.94
N LEU A 84 29.40 5.71 -13.21
CA LEU A 84 29.69 6.22 -11.88
C LEU A 84 30.27 7.62 -12.01
N VAL A 85 29.88 8.50 -11.09
CA VAL A 85 30.38 9.86 -11.01
C VAL A 85 31.56 9.94 -10.04
N GLU A 86 32.35 11.01 -10.15
CA GLU A 86 33.44 11.26 -9.20
C GLU A 86 32.87 11.67 -7.83
N SER A 87 33.68 11.50 -6.77
CA SER A 87 33.24 11.75 -5.39
C SER A 87 32.53 13.10 -5.14
N PRO A 88 32.92 14.23 -5.77
CA PRO A 88 32.23 15.51 -5.57
C PRO A 88 30.83 15.58 -6.21
N ASP A 89 30.57 14.73 -7.21
CA ASP A 89 29.35 14.73 -8.02
C ASP A 89 28.35 13.65 -7.58
N CYS A 90 28.69 12.85 -6.57
CA CYS A 90 27.78 11.87 -5.99
C CYS A 90 26.51 12.56 -5.45
N GLY A 91 25.37 11.90 -5.67
CA GLY A 91 24.09 12.34 -5.12
C GLY A 91 24.07 12.27 -3.59
N GLN A 92 23.14 13.01 -3.00
CA GLN A 92 22.97 13.10 -1.55
C GLN A 92 21.74 12.31 -1.10
N ALA A 93 21.86 11.65 0.05
CA ALA A 93 20.73 11.01 0.71
C ALA A 93 20.20 11.91 1.84
N ALA A 94 18.89 12.14 1.85
CA ALA A 94 18.18 12.83 2.92
C ALA A 94 17.01 11.97 3.42
N SER A 95 16.62 12.08 4.69
CA SER A 95 15.47 11.36 5.23
C SER A 95 14.19 12.21 5.19
N ASN A 96 13.04 11.54 5.06
CA ASN A 96 11.73 12.16 5.19
C ASN A 96 10.74 11.22 5.87
N GLU A 97 10.31 11.59 7.09
CA GLU A 97 9.42 10.77 7.92
C GLU A 97 7.94 11.22 7.86
N GLN A 98 7.57 12.05 6.88
CA GLN A 98 6.22 12.64 6.76
C GLN A 98 5.26 11.78 5.91
N THR A 99 5.67 10.60 5.48
CA THR A 99 4.87 9.72 4.60
C THR A 99 3.51 9.39 5.20
N ASP A 100 3.45 8.96 6.46
CA ASP A 100 2.19 8.62 7.13
C ASP A 100 1.25 9.81 7.20
N THR A 101 1.75 10.96 7.67
CA THR A 101 0.97 12.20 7.79
C THR A 101 0.39 12.61 6.44
N THR A 102 1.22 12.59 5.40
CA THR A 102 0.84 12.96 4.03
C THR A 102 -0.19 12.01 3.46
N HIS A 103 0.02 10.70 3.63
CA HIS A 103 -0.89 9.67 3.14
C HIS A 103 -2.25 9.75 3.84
N ILE A 104 -2.26 9.81 5.18
CA ILE A 104 -3.50 9.92 5.98
C ILE A 104 -4.27 11.18 5.59
N ALA A 105 -3.60 12.34 5.46
CA ALA A 105 -4.26 13.56 5.05
C ALA A 105 -4.97 13.42 3.69
N LYS A 106 -4.34 12.77 2.71
CA LYS A 106 -4.98 12.49 1.41
C LYS A 106 -6.16 11.53 1.53
N VAL A 107 -6.07 10.47 2.32
CA VAL A 107 -7.19 9.53 2.54
C VAL A 107 -8.37 10.23 3.19
N LEU A 108 -8.13 11.07 4.20
CA LEU A 108 -9.19 11.81 4.90
C LEU A 108 -9.98 12.77 3.98
N THR A 109 -9.41 13.19 2.84
CA THR A 109 -10.12 14.04 1.86
C THR A 109 -11.13 13.28 0.98
N ILE A 110 -11.06 11.94 0.94
CA ILE A 110 -11.89 11.11 0.05
C ILE A 110 -12.84 10.17 0.81
N VAL A 111 -12.90 10.27 2.13
CA VAL A 111 -13.79 9.48 3.00
C VAL A 111 -14.70 10.39 3.82
N ASP A 112 -15.84 9.85 4.24
CA ASP A 112 -16.79 10.55 5.12
C ASP A 112 -16.35 10.41 6.59
N LYS A 113 -15.38 11.24 7.00
CA LYS A 113 -14.82 11.22 8.36
C LYS A 113 -15.90 11.39 9.43
N GLU A 114 -16.81 12.34 9.25
CA GLU A 114 -17.84 12.67 10.23
C GLU A 114 -18.77 11.48 10.50
N THR A 115 -19.27 10.83 9.45
CA THR A 115 -20.14 9.66 9.59
C THR A 115 -19.40 8.50 10.26
N ILE A 116 -18.14 8.25 9.89
CA ILE A 116 -17.34 7.16 10.49
C ILE A 116 -17.09 7.43 11.97
N THR A 117 -16.67 8.64 12.33
CA THR A 117 -16.42 9.04 13.72
C THR A 117 -17.68 8.97 14.59
N ALA A 118 -18.84 9.35 14.05
CA ALA A 118 -20.11 9.27 14.77
C ALA A 118 -20.50 7.82 15.15
N LYS A 119 -20.05 6.83 14.36
CA LYS A 119 -20.33 5.41 14.60
C LYS A 119 -19.42 4.76 15.64
N LYS A 120 -18.21 5.29 15.85
CA LYS A 120 -17.21 4.76 16.80
C LYS A 120 -16.99 3.25 16.61
N PHE A 121 -16.75 2.84 15.37
CA PHE A 121 -16.60 1.42 15.06
C PHE A 121 -15.44 0.81 15.85
N LYS A 122 -15.64 -0.40 16.35
CA LYS A 122 -14.56 -1.25 16.83
C LYS A 122 -14.00 -2.04 15.65
N VAL A 123 -12.73 -1.84 15.34
CA VAL A 123 -12.06 -2.38 14.16
C VAL A 123 -10.95 -3.32 14.60
N ALA A 124 -11.00 -4.57 14.15
CA ALA A 124 -9.88 -5.49 14.30
C ALA A 124 -8.87 -5.30 13.14
N LEU A 125 -7.58 -5.31 13.45
CA LEU A 125 -6.51 -5.11 12.45
C LEU A 125 -5.46 -6.20 12.59
N ASP A 126 -5.11 -6.82 11.46
CA ASP A 126 -3.94 -7.70 11.32
C ASP A 126 -3.06 -7.17 10.19
N SER A 127 -1.84 -6.74 10.53
CA SER A 127 -0.87 -6.26 9.54
C SER A 127 0.30 -7.22 9.36
N VAL A 128 0.19 -8.46 9.86
CA VAL A 128 1.18 -9.54 9.71
C VAL A 128 2.64 -9.16 10.02
N ASN A 129 2.83 -8.21 10.95
CA ASN A 129 4.12 -7.59 11.28
C ASN A 129 4.79 -6.85 10.11
N GLY A 130 3.98 -6.29 9.23
CA GLY A 130 4.36 -5.48 8.08
C GLY A 130 4.25 -3.97 8.30
N ALA A 131 4.60 -3.21 7.26
CA ALA A 131 4.65 -1.75 7.25
C ALA A 131 3.28 -1.07 7.46
N GLY A 132 2.18 -1.78 7.21
CA GLY A 132 0.81 -1.24 7.35
C GLY A 132 0.39 -0.94 8.78
N GLY A 133 0.93 -1.66 9.77
CA GLY A 133 0.44 -1.60 11.16
C GLY A 133 0.43 -0.19 11.75
N PRO A 134 1.58 0.51 11.81
CA PRO A 134 1.65 1.86 12.37
C PRO A 134 0.74 2.88 11.68
N VAL A 135 0.74 2.94 10.34
CA VAL A 135 -0.02 3.94 9.58
C VAL A 135 -1.52 3.67 9.63
N THR A 136 -1.95 2.40 9.55
CA THR A 136 -3.36 2.02 9.60
C THR A 136 -3.96 2.31 10.99
N LYS A 137 -3.21 2.05 12.07
CA LYS A 137 -3.63 2.44 13.43
C LYS A 137 -3.84 3.95 13.56
N LYS A 138 -2.90 4.76 13.02
CA LYS A 138 -3.02 6.23 13.01
C LYS A 138 -4.27 6.68 12.23
N LEU A 139 -4.51 6.12 11.05
CA LEU A 139 -5.69 6.41 10.24
C LEU A 139 -7.00 6.07 10.96
N LEU A 140 -7.08 4.86 11.54
CA LEU A 140 -8.28 4.43 12.26
C LEU A 140 -8.54 5.28 13.52
N ALA A 141 -7.49 5.69 14.23
CA ALA A 141 -7.61 6.63 15.34
C ALA A 141 -8.13 8.01 14.88
N GLU A 142 -7.63 8.54 13.77
CA GLU A 142 -8.12 9.78 13.14
C GLU A 142 -9.59 9.68 12.72
N LEU A 143 -10.06 8.48 12.36
CA LEU A 143 -11.45 8.19 12.03
C LEU A 143 -12.34 7.97 13.27
N GLY A 144 -11.78 8.01 14.48
CA GLY A 144 -12.53 7.82 15.73
C GLY A 144 -12.90 6.36 16.03
N CYS A 145 -12.19 5.40 15.43
CA CYS A 145 -12.41 3.97 15.65
C CYS A 145 -11.69 3.49 16.93
N GLU A 146 -12.29 2.52 17.62
CA GLU A 146 -11.59 1.71 18.63
C GLU A 146 -10.85 0.59 17.91
N VAL A 147 -9.51 0.52 18.06
CA VAL A 147 -8.69 -0.46 17.31
C VAL A 147 -8.27 -1.61 18.21
N VAL A 148 -8.53 -2.83 17.74
CA VAL A 148 -8.00 -4.07 18.32
C VAL A 148 -7.00 -4.66 17.33
N ALA A 149 -5.73 -4.33 17.51
CA ALA A 149 -4.67 -4.78 16.61
C ALA A 149 -4.01 -6.08 17.09
N ILE A 150 -3.66 -6.94 16.13
CA ILE A 150 -2.76 -8.09 16.28
C ILE A 150 -1.68 -7.98 15.21
N ASN A 151 -0.49 -8.54 15.49
CA ASN A 151 0.62 -8.57 14.54
C ASN A 151 0.93 -7.18 13.93
N ASP A 152 0.95 -6.13 14.74
CA ASP A 152 0.96 -4.73 14.28
C ASP A 152 2.31 -4.02 14.44
N GLU A 153 3.26 -4.66 15.11
CA GLU A 153 4.65 -4.21 15.19
C GLU A 153 5.45 -4.72 13.98
N PRO A 154 6.08 -3.84 13.18
CA PRO A 154 6.82 -4.24 11.99
C PRO A 154 8.21 -4.78 12.33
N THR A 155 8.26 -6.05 12.74
CA THR A 155 9.50 -6.71 13.17
C THR A 155 10.32 -7.27 12.00
N GLY A 156 9.72 -7.38 10.81
CA GLY A 156 10.29 -8.13 9.67
C GLY A 156 10.18 -9.65 9.83
N VAL A 157 9.55 -10.13 10.91
CA VAL A 157 9.22 -11.54 11.15
C VAL A 157 7.71 -11.69 11.12
N PHE A 158 7.19 -12.25 10.04
CA PHE A 158 5.75 -12.38 9.82
C PHE A 158 5.11 -13.42 10.76
N ALA A 159 4.05 -13.02 11.47
CA ALA A 159 3.34 -13.88 12.44
C ALA A 159 2.70 -15.13 11.81
N HIS A 160 2.31 -15.04 10.54
CA HIS A 160 1.77 -16.14 9.74
C HIS A 160 2.18 -15.94 8.29
N ASN A 161 1.70 -16.81 7.39
CA ASN A 161 1.92 -16.63 5.96
C ASN A 161 1.37 -15.26 5.52
N PRO A 162 2.18 -14.39 4.91
CA PRO A 162 1.85 -12.98 4.70
C PRO A 162 0.76 -12.71 3.65
N GLU A 163 0.35 -13.69 2.87
CA GLU A 163 -0.78 -13.51 1.96
C GLU A 163 -2.10 -13.55 2.74
N PRO A 164 -2.95 -12.51 2.66
CA PRO A 164 -4.15 -12.40 3.51
C PRO A 164 -5.34 -13.23 2.97
N THR A 165 -5.14 -14.54 2.85
CA THR A 165 -6.18 -15.50 2.46
C THR A 165 -7.00 -15.97 3.66
N ALA A 166 -8.15 -16.58 3.40
CA ALA A 166 -9.03 -17.14 4.43
C ALA A 166 -8.31 -18.08 5.42
N GLU A 167 -7.37 -18.89 4.89
CA GLU A 167 -6.60 -19.86 5.66
C GLU A 167 -5.60 -19.18 6.60
N ASN A 168 -5.03 -18.05 6.17
CA ASN A 168 -3.96 -17.37 6.89
C ASN A 168 -4.47 -16.40 7.95
N ILE A 169 -5.67 -15.83 7.78
CA ILE A 169 -6.22 -14.79 8.67
C ILE A 169 -7.20 -15.33 9.72
N THR A 170 -7.17 -16.63 10.02
CA THR A 170 -8.06 -17.27 11.01
C THR A 170 -7.98 -16.62 12.39
N GLY A 171 -6.79 -16.13 12.79
CA GLY A 171 -6.59 -15.36 14.01
C GLY A 171 -7.40 -14.06 14.03
N LEU A 172 -7.40 -13.30 12.92
CA LEU A 172 -8.23 -12.10 12.78
C LEU A 172 -9.71 -12.43 12.88
N CYS A 173 -10.18 -13.49 12.20
CA CYS A 173 -11.56 -13.94 12.27
C CYS A 173 -12.01 -14.24 13.71
N GLU A 174 -11.14 -14.87 14.50
CA GLU A 174 -11.41 -15.14 15.92
C GLU A 174 -11.41 -13.86 16.77
N VAL A 175 -10.48 -12.94 16.52
CA VAL A 175 -10.44 -11.64 17.20
C VAL A 175 -11.72 -10.85 16.94
N VAL A 176 -12.22 -10.82 15.70
CA VAL A 176 -13.47 -10.12 15.37
C VAL A 176 -14.63 -10.65 16.21
N LYS A 177 -14.82 -11.97 16.27
CA LYS A 177 -15.88 -12.60 17.07
C LYS A 177 -15.72 -12.35 18.57
N THR A 178 -14.54 -12.67 19.11
CA THR A 178 -14.28 -12.64 20.56
C THR A 178 -14.25 -11.23 21.14
N LYS A 179 -13.84 -10.25 20.33
CA LYS A 179 -13.78 -8.83 20.74
C LYS A 179 -15.01 -8.05 20.30
N THR A 180 -15.96 -8.71 19.62
CA THR A 180 -17.19 -8.11 19.10
C THR A 180 -16.88 -6.89 18.22
N ALA A 181 -15.86 -7.03 17.36
CA ALA A 181 -15.49 -5.98 16.41
C ALA A 181 -16.56 -5.88 15.31
N SER A 182 -16.79 -4.68 14.82
CA SER A 182 -17.75 -4.42 13.73
C SER A 182 -17.21 -4.85 12.37
N ILE A 183 -15.89 -4.92 12.23
CA ILE A 183 -15.19 -5.28 11.00
C ILE A 183 -13.74 -5.65 11.33
N GLY A 184 -13.15 -6.54 10.54
CA GLY A 184 -11.73 -6.87 10.55
C GLY A 184 -11.05 -6.50 9.23
N PHE A 185 -9.82 -6.03 9.32
CA PHE A 185 -8.96 -5.76 8.17
C PHE A 185 -7.64 -6.53 8.29
N ALA A 186 -7.29 -7.28 7.26
CA ALA A 186 -5.96 -7.88 7.11
C ALA A 186 -5.19 -7.23 5.97
N GLN A 187 -3.91 -6.97 6.18
CA GLN A 187 -3.00 -6.37 5.20
C GLN A 187 -1.82 -7.31 4.95
N ASP A 188 -1.29 -7.28 3.74
CA ASP A 188 -0.01 -7.91 3.43
C ASP A 188 1.17 -7.02 3.90
N PRO A 189 2.42 -7.52 3.90
CA PRO A 189 3.54 -6.83 4.55
C PRO A 189 3.84 -5.41 4.09
N ASP A 190 3.60 -5.08 2.82
CA ASP A 190 3.77 -3.72 2.27
C ASP A 190 2.45 -2.95 2.12
N ALA A 191 1.36 -3.56 2.60
CA ALA A 191 0.02 -3.00 2.74
C ALA A 191 -0.52 -2.38 1.44
N ASP A 192 -0.29 -3.05 0.31
CA ASP A 192 -0.97 -2.74 -0.94
C ASP A 192 -2.23 -3.61 -1.17
N ARG A 193 -2.42 -4.65 -0.34
CA ARG A 193 -3.64 -5.47 -0.30
C ARG A 193 -4.46 -5.25 0.97
N LEU A 194 -5.77 -5.51 0.86
CA LEU A 194 -6.72 -5.47 1.96
C LEU A 194 -7.72 -6.62 1.85
N ALA A 195 -7.75 -7.46 2.87
CA ALA A 195 -8.79 -8.46 3.11
C ALA A 195 -9.75 -7.97 4.19
N ILE A 196 -11.03 -8.31 4.04
CA ILE A 196 -12.10 -7.86 4.95
C ILE A 196 -12.70 -9.07 5.66
N VAL A 197 -12.98 -8.92 6.95
CA VAL A 197 -13.74 -9.87 7.77
C VAL A 197 -14.96 -9.15 8.31
N ASP A 198 -16.15 -9.72 8.13
CA ASP A 198 -17.38 -9.14 8.66
C ASP A 198 -17.54 -9.35 10.18
N GLU A 199 -18.57 -8.74 10.78
CA GLU A 199 -18.84 -8.80 12.22
C GLU A 199 -19.09 -10.21 12.76
N THR A 200 -19.40 -11.18 11.89
CA THR A 200 -19.60 -12.59 12.26
C THR A 200 -18.28 -13.38 12.27
N GLY A 201 -17.17 -12.74 11.87
CA GLY A 201 -15.87 -13.38 11.68
C GLY A 201 -15.76 -14.12 10.36
N ALA A 202 -16.62 -13.84 9.38
CA ALA A 202 -16.54 -14.44 8.06
C ALA A 202 -15.64 -13.62 7.13
N TYR A 203 -14.74 -14.31 6.42
CA TYR A 203 -13.89 -13.70 5.41
C TYR A 203 -14.71 -13.28 4.18
N ILE A 204 -14.66 -11.99 3.86
CA ILE A 204 -15.24 -11.40 2.67
C ILE A 204 -14.16 -11.46 1.58
N GLY A 205 -14.20 -12.53 0.78
CA GLY A 205 -13.22 -12.79 -0.27
C GLY A 205 -12.92 -11.60 -1.18
N GLU A 206 -11.70 -11.54 -1.73
CA GLU A 206 -11.19 -10.41 -2.51
C GLU A 206 -12.15 -9.92 -3.63
N GLU A 207 -12.85 -10.86 -4.29
CA GLU A 207 -13.86 -10.58 -5.31
C GLU A 207 -15.03 -9.72 -4.78
N TYR A 208 -15.46 -9.96 -3.54
CA TYR A 208 -16.52 -9.18 -2.90
C TYR A 208 -16.02 -7.81 -2.44
N THR A 209 -14.77 -7.72 -1.97
CA THR A 209 -14.16 -6.44 -1.56
C THR A 209 -14.20 -5.44 -2.71
N LEU A 210 -13.78 -5.86 -3.91
CA LEU A 210 -13.84 -5.00 -5.10
C LEU A 210 -15.29 -4.64 -5.49
N ALA A 211 -16.22 -5.61 -5.44
CA ALA A 211 -17.64 -5.37 -5.73
C ALA A 211 -18.28 -4.35 -4.77
N LEU A 212 -17.98 -4.45 -3.46
CA LEU A 212 -18.44 -3.50 -2.45
C LEU A 212 -17.89 -2.09 -2.69
N ALA A 213 -16.59 -1.98 -2.99
CA ALA A 213 -15.95 -0.71 -3.30
C ALA A 213 -16.57 -0.06 -4.55
N ALA A 214 -16.73 -0.82 -5.63
CA ALA A 214 -17.35 -0.35 -6.86
C ALA A 214 -18.80 0.11 -6.64
N LYS A 215 -19.61 -0.70 -5.93
CA LYS A 215 -20.98 -0.36 -5.56
C LYS A 215 -21.05 0.97 -4.81
N TYR A 216 -20.17 1.18 -3.81
CA TYR A 216 -20.11 2.42 -3.07
C TYR A 216 -19.73 3.61 -3.97
N ILE A 217 -18.60 3.50 -4.70
CA ILE A 217 -18.10 4.58 -5.54
C ILE A 217 -19.12 4.98 -6.61
N PHE A 218 -19.75 4.01 -7.28
CA PHE A 218 -20.77 4.30 -8.30
C PHE A 218 -22.06 4.86 -7.71
N SER A 219 -22.43 4.51 -6.47
CA SER A 219 -23.57 5.13 -5.80
C SER A 219 -23.37 6.62 -5.49
N LYS A 220 -22.11 7.06 -5.33
CA LYS A 220 -21.75 8.46 -5.03
C LYS A 220 -21.45 9.28 -6.27
N ARG A 221 -21.10 8.62 -7.38
CA ARG A 221 -20.78 9.26 -8.67
C ARG A 221 -22.03 9.35 -9.55
N THR A 222 -22.97 10.20 -9.15
CA THR A 222 -24.13 10.56 -9.97
C THR A 222 -23.82 11.83 -10.78
N GLY A 223 -23.04 11.70 -11.86
CA GLY A 223 -22.64 12.87 -12.67
C GLY A 223 -22.41 12.53 -14.15
N PRO A 224 -22.54 13.53 -15.06
CA PRO A 224 -22.34 13.33 -16.50
C PRO A 224 -20.86 13.05 -16.82
N LEU A 225 -20.59 12.82 -18.12
CA LEU A 225 -19.26 12.53 -18.70
C LEU A 225 -18.13 13.30 -18.00
N LEU A 226 -16.95 12.66 -17.87
CA LEU A 226 -15.73 13.35 -17.47
C LEU A 226 -15.53 14.60 -18.34
N ALA A 227 -14.83 15.63 -17.85
CA ALA A 227 -14.47 16.82 -18.65
C ALA A 227 -13.77 16.47 -19.99
N SER A 228 -13.26 15.24 -20.11
CA SER A 228 -12.68 14.63 -21.30
C SER A 228 -13.69 14.00 -22.28
N GLY A 229 -15.00 14.11 -22.05
CA GLY A 229 -16.05 13.48 -22.86
C GLY A 229 -16.12 11.95 -22.73
N LYS A 230 -15.32 11.33 -21.85
CA LYS A 230 -15.34 9.89 -21.57
C LYS A 230 -16.42 9.55 -20.56
N ARG A 231 -17.13 8.43 -20.79
CA ARG A 231 -17.97 7.82 -19.75
C ARG A 231 -17.09 7.46 -18.56
N GLN A 232 -17.59 7.73 -17.36
CA GLN A 232 -17.00 7.15 -16.16
C GLN A 232 -17.14 5.62 -16.29
N GLY A 233 -16.05 4.89 -16.09
CA GLY A 233 -16.02 3.44 -16.19
C GLY A 233 -15.10 2.84 -15.14
N ALA A 234 -15.31 1.57 -14.82
CA ALA A 234 -14.34 0.77 -14.08
C ALA A 234 -13.41 0.05 -15.06
N ALA A 235 -12.18 -0.19 -14.62
CA ALA A 235 -11.30 -1.16 -15.24
C ALA A 235 -11.17 -2.34 -14.27
N THR A 236 -11.28 -3.56 -14.80
CA THR A 236 -11.15 -4.80 -14.05
C THR A 236 -10.25 -5.75 -14.84
N ASN A 237 -9.68 -6.74 -14.17
CA ASN A 237 -9.02 -7.84 -14.88
C ASN A 237 -10.10 -8.73 -15.52
N LEU A 238 -9.77 -9.40 -16.63
CA LEU A 238 -10.69 -10.34 -17.28
C LEU A 238 -11.12 -11.51 -16.38
N SER A 239 -10.31 -11.82 -15.36
CA SER A 239 -10.58 -12.86 -14.37
C SER A 239 -11.42 -12.38 -13.18
N THR A 240 -11.66 -11.07 -13.04
CA THR A 240 -12.46 -10.52 -11.94
C THR A 240 -13.92 -10.96 -12.07
N SER A 241 -14.56 -11.20 -10.93
CA SER A 241 -15.96 -11.61 -10.84
C SER A 241 -16.90 -10.68 -11.63
N ARG A 242 -17.85 -11.32 -12.32
CA ARG A 242 -18.93 -10.64 -13.07
C ARG A 242 -19.97 -9.96 -12.18
N MET A 243 -19.83 -10.03 -10.86
CA MET A 243 -20.67 -9.24 -9.94
C MET A 243 -20.51 -7.72 -10.13
N LEU A 244 -19.47 -7.28 -10.86
CA LEU A 244 -19.24 -5.89 -11.26
C LEU A 244 -20.02 -5.47 -12.53
N ASP A 245 -20.55 -6.42 -13.31
CA ASP A 245 -21.38 -6.17 -14.51
C ASP A 245 -22.84 -5.84 -14.12
#